data_AF-A0A940R9X7-F1
#
_entry.id   AF-A0A940R9X7-F1
#
_cell.length_a   1.000
_cell.length_b   1.000
_cell.length_c   1.000
_cell.angle_alpha   90.00
_cell.angle_beta   90.00
_cell.angle_gamma   90.00
#
_symmetry.space_group_name_H-M   'P 1'
#
loop_
_entity.id
_entity.type
_entity.pdbx_description
1 polymer ?
#
loop_
_entity_poly.entity_id
_entity_poly.type
_entity_poly.pdbx_seq_one_letter_code
_entity_poly.pdbx_strand_id
1 'polypeptide(L)'
;MKNLFALTLTLLLGYQAQAAVTASEFTADFIDQANHRLKITNRERAASGKRLYCTSLSKENEQAIKDLIKENPEITVAEFTDKLANTLKCYPEFWAPWGRKGLGGMALNTKAYVMDTLLIRDVLQDLNDRATVGDNEKVLDTYSRL
;
A
#
# COMPACT_ATOMS: atom_id res chain seq x y z
N MET A 1 57.09 -2.74 26.06
CA MET A 1 55.93 -3.50 25.55
C MET A 1 54.67 -3.02 26.26
N LYS A 2 53.96 -2.05 25.67
CA LYS A 2 52.58 -1.66 26.00
C LYS A 2 52.20 -0.54 25.04
N ASN A 3 50.96 -0.58 24.55
CA ASN A 3 50.29 0.44 23.74
C ASN A 3 50.42 0.28 22.21
N LEU A 4 50.10 -0.91 21.70
CA LEU A 4 49.97 -1.11 20.26
C LEU A 4 48.86 -2.12 19.94
N PHE A 5 47.66 -1.96 20.51
CA PHE A 5 46.55 -2.88 20.19
C PHE A 5 45.12 -2.32 20.33
N ALA A 6 44.92 -1.01 20.41
CA ALA A 6 43.56 -0.48 20.51
C ALA A 6 43.46 0.86 19.80
N LEU A 7 43.17 0.85 18.50
CA LEU A 7 42.47 1.94 17.79
C LEU A 7 42.27 1.68 16.27
N THR A 8 42.26 0.43 15.82
CA THR A 8 41.78 0.06 14.47
C THR A 8 40.35 -0.50 14.48
N LEU A 9 39.68 -0.52 15.63
CA LEU A 9 38.32 -1.08 15.78
C LEU A 9 37.20 -0.02 15.74
N THR A 10 37.45 1.17 15.20
CA THR A 10 36.44 2.23 15.02
C THR A 10 35.92 2.35 13.58
N LEU A 11 36.41 1.53 12.65
CA LEU A 11 35.99 1.56 11.24
C LEU A 11 34.85 0.58 10.88
N LEU A 12 34.30 -0.17 11.84
CA LEU A 12 33.27 -1.19 11.57
C LEU A 12 31.86 -0.86 12.09
N LEU A 13 31.65 0.31 12.69
CA LEU A 13 30.32 0.73 13.17
C LEU A 13 29.57 1.66 12.20
N GLY A 14 30.12 1.88 11.00
CA GLY A 14 29.51 2.73 9.97
C GLY A 14 28.54 2.00 9.02
N TYR A 15 28.34 0.69 9.17
CA TYR A 15 27.30 -0.02 8.44
C TYR A 15 25.97 0.13 9.20
N GLN A 16 25.36 1.32 9.10
CA GLN A 16 23.91 1.37 9.14
C GLN A 16 23.45 0.60 7.91
N ALA A 17 23.26 -0.71 8.07
CA ALA A 17 22.52 -1.51 7.13
C ALA A 17 21.09 -0.98 7.13
N GLN A 18 20.86 0.08 6.35
CA GLN A 18 19.56 0.32 5.73
C GLN A 18 19.34 -0.90 4.85
N ALA A 19 18.79 -1.97 5.44
CA ALA A 19 18.35 -3.12 4.69
C ALA A 19 17.29 -2.58 3.73
N ALA A 20 17.68 -2.33 2.48
CA ALA A 20 16.76 -1.92 1.45
C ALA A 20 15.69 -3.00 1.38
N VAL A 21 14.48 -2.67 1.83
CA VAL A 21 13.40 -3.65 1.86
C VAL A 21 13.16 -4.15 0.46
N THR A 22 13.11 -5.46 0.29
CA THR A 22 12.89 -6.01 -1.04
C THR A 22 11.44 -5.75 -1.46
N ALA A 23 11.24 -5.49 -2.75
CA ALA A 23 9.90 -5.39 -3.35
C ALA A 23 8.99 -6.60 -2.99
N SER A 24 9.59 -7.78 -2.82
CA SER A 24 8.88 -9.00 -2.46
C SER A 24 8.37 -8.99 -1.02
N GLU A 25 9.20 -8.53 -0.07
CA GLU A 25 8.81 -8.39 1.35
C GLU A 25 7.69 -7.37 1.48
N PHE A 26 7.89 -6.16 0.94
CA PHE A 26 6.84 -5.12 0.93
C PHE A 26 5.51 -5.66 0.38
N THR A 27 5.56 -6.38 -0.75
CA THR A 27 4.34 -6.89 -1.37
C THR A 27 3.64 -7.93 -0.51
N ALA A 28 4.39 -8.85 0.11
CA ALA A 28 3.83 -9.86 1.00
C ALA A 28 3.15 -9.21 2.21
N ASP A 29 3.83 -8.27 2.85
CA ASP A 29 3.33 -7.59 4.05
C ASP A 29 2.14 -6.68 3.74
N PHE A 30 2.17 -5.98 2.60
CA PHE A 30 1.04 -5.20 2.12
C PHE A 30 -0.20 -6.06 1.89
N ILE A 31 -0.05 -7.23 1.25
CA ILE A 31 -1.17 -8.14 0.99
C ILE A 31 -1.75 -8.69 2.30
N ASP A 32 -0.90 -9.11 3.24
CA ASP A 32 -1.37 -9.61 4.54
C ASP A 32 -2.10 -8.53 5.32
N GLN A 33 -1.51 -7.34 5.42
CA GLN A 33 -2.09 -6.21 6.14
C GLN A 33 -3.38 -5.70 5.49
N ALA A 34 -3.46 -5.68 4.16
CA ALA A 34 -4.70 -5.37 3.44
C ALA A 34 -5.81 -6.38 3.76
N ASN A 35 -5.51 -7.68 3.72
CA ASN A 35 -6.47 -8.71 4.09
C ASN A 35 -6.90 -8.61 5.56
N HIS A 36 -5.99 -8.26 6.46
CA HIS A 36 -6.30 -7.99 7.86
C HIS A 36 -7.25 -6.79 8.00
N ARG A 37 -6.95 -5.67 7.34
CA ARG A 37 -7.76 -4.45 7.37
C ARG A 37 -9.14 -4.66 6.75
N LEU A 38 -9.26 -5.46 5.69
CA LEU A 38 -10.54 -5.85 5.09
C LEU A 38 -11.46 -6.56 6.09
N LYS A 39 -10.91 -7.48 6.90
CA LYS A 39 -11.67 -8.18 7.95
C LYS A 39 -12.19 -7.20 9.01
N ILE A 40 -11.34 -6.27 9.48
CA ILE A 40 -11.72 -5.23 10.44
C ILE A 40 -12.83 -4.35 9.85
N THR A 41 -12.59 -3.81 8.66
CA THR A 41 -13.53 -2.92 7.96
C THR A 41 -14.89 -3.60 7.78
N ASN A 42 -14.93 -4.86 7.38
CA ASN A 42 -16.19 -5.59 7.23
C ASN A 42 -16.90 -5.83 8.56
N ARG A 43 -16.17 -6.08 9.66
CA ARG A 43 -16.77 -6.21 11.00
C ARG A 43 -17.43 -4.90 11.43
N GLU A 44 -16.75 -3.78 11.29
CA GLU A 44 -17.27 -2.45 11.64
C GLU A 44 -18.48 -2.06 10.79
N ARG A 45 -18.42 -2.37 9.49
CA ARG A 45 -19.52 -2.12 8.56
C ARG A 45 -20.74 -2.98 8.88
N ALA A 46 -20.55 -4.27 9.18
CA ALA A 46 -21.63 -5.16 9.61
C ALA A 46 -22.31 -4.64 10.89
N ALA A 47 -21.52 -4.24 11.89
CA ALA A 47 -22.03 -3.67 13.15
C ALA A 47 -22.83 -2.37 12.92
N SER A 48 -22.49 -1.62 11.86
CA SER A 48 -23.17 -0.39 11.47
C SER A 48 -24.31 -0.59 10.46
N GLY A 49 -24.68 -1.84 10.13
CA GLY A 49 -25.68 -2.15 9.11
C GLY A 49 -25.30 -1.68 7.69
N LYS A 50 -24.01 -1.43 7.42
CA LYS A 50 -23.49 -0.99 6.13
C LYS A 50 -23.18 -2.21 5.26
N ARG A 51 -23.35 -2.05 3.94
CA ARG A 51 -22.95 -3.06 2.93
C ARG A 51 -21.49 -3.45 3.11
N LEU A 52 -21.19 -4.75 3.10
CA LEU A 52 -19.83 -5.27 3.20
C LEU A 52 -18.99 -4.95 1.95
N TYR A 53 -17.68 -4.96 2.15
CA TYR A 53 -16.65 -4.88 1.13
C TYR A 53 -16.21 -6.27 0.68
N CYS A 54 -15.17 -6.34 -0.17
CA CYS A 54 -14.52 -7.61 -0.48
C CYS A 54 -13.99 -8.28 0.80
N THR A 55 -14.09 -9.61 0.85
CA THR A 55 -13.70 -10.42 2.02
C THR A 55 -12.18 -10.54 2.14
N SER A 56 -11.51 -10.57 0.99
CA SER A 56 -10.06 -10.62 0.82
C SER A 56 -9.69 -10.00 -0.54
N LEU A 57 -8.40 -9.72 -0.74
CA LEU A 57 -7.86 -9.48 -2.06
C LEU A 57 -8.04 -10.72 -2.95
N SER A 58 -8.33 -10.51 -4.23
CA SER A 58 -8.32 -11.59 -5.21
C SER A 58 -6.90 -11.83 -5.74
N LYS A 59 -6.68 -12.95 -6.44
CA LYS A 59 -5.38 -13.25 -7.05
C LYS A 59 -4.97 -12.18 -8.07
N GLU A 60 -5.94 -11.61 -8.79
CA GLU A 60 -5.72 -10.53 -9.75
C GLU A 60 -5.23 -9.27 -9.04
N ASN A 61 -5.81 -8.94 -7.88
CA ASN A 61 -5.39 -7.80 -7.06
C ASN A 61 -3.98 -8.01 -6.49
N GLU A 62 -3.69 -9.22 -5.98
CA GLU A 62 -2.35 -9.58 -5.49
C GLU A 62 -1.30 -9.47 -6.61
N GLN A 63 -1.63 -9.92 -7.81
CA GLN A 63 -0.75 -9.82 -8.97
C GLN A 63 -0.55 -8.36 -9.39
N ALA A 64 -1.61 -7.55 -9.41
CA ALA A 64 -1.51 -6.13 -9.72
C ALA A 64 -0.58 -5.38 -8.75
N ILE A 65 -0.63 -5.70 -7.45
CA ILE A 65 0.30 -5.12 -6.46
C ILE A 65 1.75 -5.49 -6.78
N LYS A 66 2.00 -6.79 -7.07
CA LYS A 66 3.34 -7.27 -7.45
C LYS A 66 3.87 -6.56 -8.69
N ASP A 67 3.04 -6.43 -9.72
CA ASP A 67 3.43 -5.83 -10.99
C ASP A 67 3.69 -4.33 -10.83
N LEU A 68 2.83 -3.60 -10.10
CA LEU A 68 3.01 -2.16 -9.85
C LEU A 68 4.35 -1.85 -9.19
N ILE A 69 4.74 -2.63 -8.17
CA ILE A 69 6.01 -2.42 -7.44
C ILE A 69 7.21 -2.90 -8.26
N LYS A 70 7.10 -4.05 -8.91
CA LYS A 70 8.21 -4.64 -9.69
C LYS A 70 8.54 -3.80 -10.93
N GLU A 71 7.53 -3.30 -11.63
CA GLU A 71 7.71 -2.51 -12.85
C GLU A 71 8.07 -1.06 -12.55
N ASN A 72 7.71 -0.55 -11.36
CA ASN A 72 7.92 0.84 -10.97
C ASN A 72 8.49 0.90 -9.54
N PRO A 73 9.77 0.57 -9.32
CA PRO A 73 10.38 0.61 -7.98
C PRO A 73 10.39 2.02 -7.38
N GLU A 74 10.28 3.04 -8.24
CA GLU A 74 10.27 4.46 -7.87
C GLU A 74 8.85 5.03 -7.73
N ILE A 75 7.81 4.18 -7.77
CA ILE A 75 6.41 4.62 -7.71
C ILE A 75 6.14 5.38 -6.42
N THR A 76 5.52 6.54 -6.56
CA THR A 76 5.11 7.35 -5.41
C THR A 76 3.88 6.75 -4.73
N VAL A 77 3.66 7.11 -3.46
CA VAL A 77 2.46 6.72 -2.70
C VAL A 77 1.19 7.14 -3.44
N ALA A 78 1.16 8.35 -4.02
CA ALA A 78 0.02 8.84 -4.78
C ALA A 78 -0.27 7.99 -6.02
N GLU A 79 0.75 7.72 -6.84
CA GLU A 79 0.61 6.93 -8.07
C GLU A 79 0.25 5.48 -7.77
N PHE A 80 0.86 4.87 -6.75
CA PHE A 80 0.55 3.53 -6.32
C PHE A 80 -0.90 3.43 -5.85
N THR A 81 -1.34 4.38 -5.01
CA THR A 81 -2.70 4.43 -4.50
C THR A 81 -3.71 4.60 -5.62
N ASP A 82 -3.49 5.54 -6.54
CA ASP A 82 -4.41 5.78 -7.66
C ASP A 82 -4.50 4.56 -8.59
N LYS A 83 -3.37 4.00 -9.01
CA LYS A 83 -3.35 2.83 -9.90
C LYS A 83 -4.02 1.62 -9.25
N LEU A 84 -3.69 1.32 -7.99
CA LEU A 84 -4.25 0.18 -7.29
C LEU A 84 -5.74 0.37 -6.97
N ALA A 85 -6.17 1.58 -6.59
CA ALA A 85 -7.59 1.86 -6.32
C ALA A 85 -8.47 1.65 -7.56
N ASN A 86 -7.94 1.94 -8.75
CA ASN A 86 -8.62 1.66 -10.01
C ASN A 86 -8.69 0.16 -10.35
N THR A 87 -7.88 -0.69 -9.69
CA THR A 87 -7.84 -2.14 -9.91
C THR A 87 -8.65 -2.94 -8.88
N LEU A 88 -8.63 -2.57 -7.60
CA LEU A 88 -9.15 -3.39 -6.49
C LEU A 88 -10.63 -3.79 -6.64
N LYS A 89 -11.47 -2.90 -7.18
CA LYS A 89 -12.90 -3.13 -7.49
C LYS A 89 -13.67 -3.83 -6.36
N CYS A 90 -13.31 -3.53 -5.12
CA CYS A 90 -13.85 -4.22 -3.96
C CYS A 90 -15.26 -3.75 -3.57
N TYR A 91 -15.67 -2.57 -4.07
CA TYR A 91 -17.06 -2.13 -4.03
C TYR A 91 -17.73 -2.41 -5.38
N PRO A 92 -18.92 -3.02 -5.41
CA PRO A 92 -19.65 -3.20 -6.65
C PRO A 92 -20.02 -1.83 -7.24
N GLU A 93 -19.79 -1.69 -8.55
CA GLU A 93 -20.07 -0.47 -9.30
C GLU A 93 -21.56 -0.13 -9.16
N PHE A 94 -21.86 1.11 -8.76
CA PHE A 94 -23.24 1.51 -8.48
C PHE A 94 -24.09 1.62 -9.76
N TRP A 95 -23.45 1.68 -10.94
CA TRP A 95 -24.08 1.71 -12.26
C TRP A 95 -23.20 0.97 -13.28
N ALA A 96 -23.80 0.19 -14.19
CA ALA A 96 -23.11 -0.25 -15.41
C ALA A 96 -22.62 1.00 -16.20
N PRO A 97 -21.51 0.95 -16.95
CA PRO A 97 -21.06 2.09 -17.74
C PRO A 97 -22.10 2.41 -18.82
N TRP A 98 -23.00 3.36 -18.54
CA TRP A 98 -23.90 3.92 -19.54
C TRP A 98 -23.05 4.78 -20.46
N GLY A 99 -22.60 4.15 -21.55
CA GLY A 99 -21.70 4.74 -22.52
C GLY A 99 -22.23 6.07 -23.04
N ARG A 100 -21.43 7.12 -22.91
CA ARG A 100 -21.37 8.24 -23.86
C ARG A 100 -19.98 8.87 -23.81
N LYS A 101 -19.25 8.74 -24.93
CA LYS A 101 -18.04 9.51 -25.23
C LYS A 101 -18.41 11.00 -25.18
N GLY A 102 -17.82 11.75 -24.25
CA GLY A 102 -17.88 13.21 -24.27
C GLY A 102 -18.23 13.83 -22.92
N LEU A 103 -17.19 14.24 -22.19
CA LEU A 103 -17.13 15.48 -21.41
C LEU A 103 -18.05 15.67 -20.17
N GLY A 104 -18.60 14.61 -19.56
CA GLY A 104 -19.36 14.76 -18.31
C GLY A 104 -19.47 13.52 -17.40
N GLY A 105 -18.68 12.47 -17.66
CA GLY A 105 -18.83 11.14 -17.05
C GLY A 105 -18.04 10.89 -15.75
N MET A 106 -17.59 11.92 -15.03
CA MET A 106 -16.75 11.75 -13.81
C MET A 106 -17.54 11.52 -12.51
N ALA A 107 -18.86 11.30 -12.58
CA ALA A 107 -19.65 10.81 -11.43
C ALA A 107 -19.67 9.26 -11.34
N LEU A 108 -18.86 8.58 -12.16
CA LEU A 108 -18.76 7.13 -12.18
C LEU A 108 -17.83 6.67 -11.05
N ASN A 109 -18.42 6.04 -10.04
CA ASN A 109 -17.76 5.21 -9.03
C ASN A 109 -16.87 5.88 -7.97
N THR A 110 -16.99 7.20 -7.77
CA THR A 110 -16.22 7.97 -6.78
C THR A 110 -16.22 7.34 -5.38
N LYS A 111 -17.34 6.74 -4.94
CA LYS A 111 -17.43 6.11 -3.62
C LYS A 111 -16.59 4.82 -3.52
N ALA A 112 -16.59 3.98 -4.54
CA ALA A 112 -15.78 2.76 -4.55
C ALA A 112 -14.30 3.14 -4.55
N TYR A 113 -13.92 4.05 -5.45
CA TYR A 113 -12.57 4.59 -5.55
C TYR A 113 -12.07 5.21 -4.24
N VAL A 114 -12.90 6.02 -3.56
CA VAL A 114 -12.54 6.61 -2.27
C VAL A 114 -12.35 5.53 -1.20
N MET A 115 -13.20 4.50 -1.16
CA MET A 115 -13.04 3.39 -0.21
C MET A 115 -11.77 2.58 -0.48
N ASP A 116 -11.45 2.30 -1.74
CA ASP A 116 -10.22 1.62 -2.14
C ASP A 116 -8.98 2.48 -1.80
N THR A 117 -9.03 3.78 -2.07
CA THR A 117 -7.98 4.75 -1.71
C THR A 117 -7.74 4.75 -0.20
N LEU A 118 -8.80 4.81 0.61
CA LEU A 118 -8.68 4.79 2.07
C LEU A 118 -8.10 3.47 2.56
N LEU A 119 -8.54 2.33 2.03
CA LEU A 119 -7.97 1.02 2.37
C LEU A 119 -6.46 1.01 2.12
N ILE A 120 -6.01 1.44 0.93
CA ILE A 120 -4.60 1.43 0.56
C ILE A 120 -3.78 2.33 1.50
N ARG A 121 -4.27 3.55 1.77
CA ARG A 121 -3.58 4.48 2.67
C ARG A 121 -3.52 3.98 4.10
N ASP A 122 -4.60 3.38 4.60
CA ASP A 122 -4.63 2.81 5.94
C ASP A 122 -3.67 1.61 6.08
N VAL A 123 -3.51 0.82 5.02
CA VAL A 123 -2.54 -0.28 4.98
C VAL A 123 -1.11 0.26 4.97
N LEU A 124 -0.81 1.26 4.13
CA LEU A 124 0.50 1.89 4.13
C LEU A 124 0.82 2.53 5.49
N GLN A 125 -0.16 3.14 6.16
CA GLN A 125 0.05 3.66 7.51
C GLN A 125 0.28 2.54 8.53
N ASP A 126 -0.45 1.43 8.44
CA ASP A 126 -0.23 0.28 9.34
C ASP A 126 1.16 -0.31 9.20
N LEU A 127 1.63 -0.46 7.96
CA LEU A 127 3.00 -0.91 7.65
C LEU A 127 4.07 0.08 8.09
N ASN A 128 3.71 1.28 8.52
CA ASN A 128 4.65 2.33 8.93
C ASN A 128 4.36 2.81 10.36
N ASP A 129 3.93 1.92 11.25
CA ASP A 129 3.63 2.23 12.66
C ASP A 129 2.68 3.42 12.87
N ARG A 130 1.68 3.55 11.98
CA ARG A 130 0.71 4.67 11.92
C ARG A 130 1.33 6.02 11.56
N ALA A 131 2.59 6.07 11.11
CA ALA A 131 3.18 7.27 10.54
C ALA A 131 2.44 7.68 9.27
N THR A 132 2.25 8.98 9.10
CA THR A 132 1.67 9.51 7.86
C THR A 132 2.67 9.33 6.72
N VAL A 133 2.23 8.70 5.64
CA VAL A 133 2.99 8.59 4.40
C VAL A 133 2.64 9.74 3.45
N GLY A 134 3.65 10.49 3.02
CA GLY A 134 3.49 11.60 2.08
C GLY A 134 3.26 11.11 0.65
N ASP A 135 2.41 11.85 -0.09
CA ASP A 135 2.00 11.48 -1.45
C ASP A 135 3.16 11.38 -2.45
N ASN A 136 4.19 12.21 -2.27
CA ASN A 136 5.37 12.28 -3.15
C ASN A 136 6.50 11.32 -2.71
N GLU A 137 6.31 10.59 -1.61
CA GLU A 137 7.31 9.63 -1.14
C GLU A 137 7.23 8.35 -1.97
N LYS A 138 8.37 7.70 -2.22
CA LYS A 138 8.37 6.40 -2.89
C LYS A 138 7.85 5.34 -1.94
N VAL A 139 7.02 4.45 -2.44
CA VAL A 139 6.36 3.43 -1.60
C VAL A 139 7.37 2.60 -0.81
N LEU A 140 8.42 2.10 -1.47
CA LEU A 140 9.45 1.27 -0.82
C LEU A 140 10.30 2.05 0.20
N ASP A 141 10.48 3.36 -0.01
CA ASP A 141 11.21 4.22 0.92
C ASP A 141 10.40 4.49 2.19
N THR A 142 9.06 4.51 2.10
CA THR A 142 8.22 4.64 3.31
C THR A 142 8.46 3.45 4.23
N TYR A 143 8.47 2.25 3.67
CA TYR A 143 8.57 0.98 4.40
C TYR A 143 9.96 0.75 5.03
N SER A 144 11.00 1.33 4.43
CA SER A 144 12.38 1.23 4.94
C SER A 144 12.64 2.08 6.19
N ARG A 145 11.62 2.70 6.79
CA ARG A 145 11.71 3.49 8.02
C ARG A 145 11.54 2.68 9.31
N LEU A 146 11.03 1.46 9.18
CA LEU A 146 10.93 0.48 10.27
C LEU A 146 12.29 -0.15 10.58
#